data_AF-A0A656PMZ8-F1
#
_entry.id   AF-A0A656PMZ8-F1
#
_cell.length_a   1.000
_cell.length_b   1.000
_cell.length_c   1.000
_cell.angle_alpha   90.00
_cell.angle_beta   90.00
_cell.angle_gamma   90.00
#
_symmetry.space_group_name_H-M   'P 1'
#
loop_
_entity.id
_entity.type
_entity.pdbx_description
1 polymer ?
#
loop_
_entity_poly.entity_id
_entity_poly.type
_entity_poly.pdbx_seq_one_letter_code
_entity_poly.pdbx_strand_id
1 'polypeptide(L)'
;MDREVNMDSEFNKEVYKSTPEVINVSQAAALLGVHINTIRRWANDGYISSERFGKRRDRRFNKDKLLRDVLNIKVIDGKKEAYSKYYDYLKDLWKRAIQKNAVQSVYTALQVSGVHYGHWDPTIEIQDFFNDFNQLLSEASKKHEEKRVYRIGLIMYCHALEMSFPLSTLANLLLIVGGKDYRIDPFFELWKRKKGTIFDARPPSLKEKIRVIKKLAEEAGESKLAAFIDEYFNDKVRNAFYHSDYCLTDEEFRFSDGGIATSLPLAKIDSIIMCSFAFYEAFFHTHSWAKKFIGAAKKYHKWPNYEVFEILKNDQDELCGFKVHFSNGQTAKFLRQPEKVEAVNLMFEHDGSVNYFVGSIDQLTKQWLVDGKPYEES
;
A
#
# COMPACT_ATOMS: atom_id res chain seq x y z
N MET A 1 -25.41 26.27 17.29
CA MET A 1 -24.23 27.10 16.90
C MET A 1 -23.03 26.42 17.56
N ASP A 2 -22.70 25.25 17.03
CA ASP A 2 -21.72 24.34 17.63
C ASP A 2 -20.36 24.66 17.03
N ARG A 3 -19.44 25.12 17.89
CA ARG A 3 -18.05 25.31 17.49
C ARG A 3 -17.45 23.93 17.24
N GLU A 4 -17.00 23.71 16.00
CA GLU A 4 -16.02 22.68 15.67
C GLU A 4 -14.90 22.70 16.72
N VAL A 5 -14.63 21.55 17.31
CA VAL A 5 -13.38 21.36 18.06
C VAL A 5 -12.31 21.19 16.99
N ASN A 6 -11.58 22.27 16.74
CA ASN A 6 -10.41 22.26 15.87
C ASN A 6 -9.37 21.31 16.46
N MET A 7 -9.18 20.16 15.81
CA MET A 7 -8.29 19.06 16.25
C MET A 7 -6.82 19.30 15.91
N ASP A 8 -6.46 20.52 15.49
CA ASP A 8 -5.07 20.99 15.39
C ASP A 8 -4.48 21.43 16.76
N SER A 9 -5.15 21.16 17.88
CA SER A 9 -4.58 21.47 19.20
C SER A 9 -3.36 20.58 19.45
N GLU A 10 -2.17 21.15 19.29
CA GLU A 10 -0.89 20.53 19.63
C GLU A 10 -0.98 19.88 21.01
N PHE A 11 -0.87 18.55 21.04
CA PHE A 11 -0.73 17.78 22.27
C PHE A 11 0.43 18.36 23.10
N ASN A 12 0.11 19.00 24.21
CA ASN A 12 1.09 19.71 25.02
C ASN A 12 1.91 18.70 25.86
N LYS A 13 3.07 18.30 25.30
CA LYS A 13 4.00 17.34 25.91
C LYS A 13 4.53 17.76 27.27
N GLU A 14 4.60 19.07 27.57
CA GLU A 14 5.08 19.57 28.86
C GLU A 14 4.01 19.44 29.96
N VAL A 15 2.75 19.69 29.62
CA VAL A 15 1.61 19.45 30.51
C VAL A 15 1.47 17.95 30.81
N TYR A 16 1.68 17.07 29.83
CA TYR A 16 1.65 15.62 30.06
C TYR A 16 2.70 15.15 31.07
N LYS A 17 3.94 15.66 30.98
CA LYS A 17 5.05 15.28 31.88
C LYS A 17 4.86 15.77 33.32
N SER A 18 4.21 16.92 33.51
CA SER A 18 3.97 17.51 34.84
C SER A 18 2.67 17.05 35.52
N THR A 19 1.82 16.31 34.80
CA THR A 19 0.51 15.87 35.30
C THR A 19 0.60 14.54 36.06
N PRO A 20 0.04 14.44 37.29
CA PRO A 20 -0.02 13.20 38.09
C PRO A 20 -0.71 12.04 37.36
N GLU A 21 -0.45 10.81 37.79
CA GLU A 21 -1.00 9.60 37.15
C GLU A 21 -2.53 9.49 37.30
N VAL A 22 -3.08 9.96 38.42
CA VAL A 22 -4.52 10.05 38.66
C VAL A 22 -4.92 11.52 38.73
N ILE A 23 -5.84 11.93 37.86
CA ILE A 23 -6.20 13.33 37.64
C ILE A 23 -7.67 13.58 37.90
N ASN A 24 -8.00 14.82 38.28
CA ASN A 24 -9.38 15.25 38.44
C ASN A 24 -9.98 15.75 37.10
N VAL A 25 -11.28 16.05 37.09
CA VAL A 25 -12.02 16.48 35.88
C VAL A 25 -11.43 17.77 35.25
N SER A 26 -10.95 18.71 36.07
CA SER A 26 -10.36 19.97 35.57
C SER A 26 -9.02 19.72 34.91
N GLN A 27 -8.20 18.85 35.50
CA GLN A 27 -6.91 18.45 34.95
C GLN A 27 -7.08 17.63 33.67
N ALA A 28 -8.06 16.73 33.61
CA ALA A 28 -8.43 15.99 32.41
C ALA A 28 -8.86 16.91 31.26
N ALA A 29 -9.64 17.95 31.57
CA ALA A 29 -10.08 18.95 30.60
C ALA A 29 -8.90 19.77 30.05
N ALA A 30 -8.01 20.22 30.95
CA ALA A 30 -6.80 20.93 30.56
C ALA A 30 -5.84 20.06 29.72
N LEU A 31 -5.68 18.78 30.08
CA LEU A 31 -4.83 17.83 29.37
C LEU A 31 -5.28 17.57 27.93
N LEU A 32 -6.60 17.55 27.71
CA LEU A 32 -7.21 17.25 26.41
C LEU A 32 -7.59 18.52 25.62
N GLY A 33 -7.34 19.71 26.16
CA GLY A 33 -7.70 20.98 25.51
C GLY A 33 -9.20 21.19 25.34
N VAL A 34 -10.04 20.58 26.18
CA VAL A 34 -11.51 20.65 26.08
C VAL A 34 -12.15 21.25 27.33
N HIS A 35 -13.43 21.60 27.25
CA HIS A 35 -14.18 22.13 28.38
C HIS A 35 -14.50 21.03 29.43
N ILE A 36 -14.56 21.39 30.72
CA ILE A 36 -14.81 20.46 31.84
C ILE A 36 -16.14 19.69 31.68
N ASN A 37 -17.17 20.35 31.16
CA ASN A 37 -18.47 19.70 30.93
C ASN A 37 -18.39 18.62 29.84
N THR A 38 -17.49 18.75 28.87
CA THR A 38 -17.24 17.74 27.84
C THR A 38 -16.69 16.46 28.47
N ILE A 39 -15.70 16.58 29.37
CA ILE A 39 -15.15 15.45 30.13
C ILE A 39 -16.23 14.78 30.99
N ARG A 40 -17.10 15.56 31.65
CA ARG A 40 -18.19 14.99 32.47
C ARG A 40 -19.21 14.24 31.63
N ARG A 41 -19.53 14.77 30.45
CA ARG A 41 -20.44 14.15 29.49
C ARG A 41 -19.86 12.82 29.01
N TRP A 42 -18.63 12.83 28.50
CA TRP A 42 -17.93 11.61 28.08
C TRP A 42 -17.82 10.55 29.17
N ALA A 43 -17.56 10.94 30.42
CA ALA A 43 -17.50 10.00 31.54
C ALA A 43 -18.88 9.47 31.97
N ASN A 44 -19.97 10.20 31.70
CA ASN A 44 -21.34 9.72 31.93
C ASN A 44 -21.79 8.75 30.85
N ASP A 45 -21.40 9.05 29.62
CA ASP A 45 -21.78 8.31 28.43
C ASP A 45 -20.91 7.05 28.24
N GLY A 46 -19.92 6.82 29.12
CA GLY A 46 -19.02 5.67 29.08
C GLY A 46 -17.86 5.80 28.09
N TYR A 47 -17.74 6.93 27.38
CA TYR A 47 -16.69 7.20 26.39
C TYR A 47 -15.29 7.27 27.00
N ILE A 48 -15.18 7.67 28.28
CA ILE A 48 -13.92 7.64 29.03
C ILE A 48 -14.14 6.98 30.39
N SER A 49 -13.17 6.15 30.78
CA SER A 49 -13.21 5.46 32.07
C SER A 49 -12.92 6.42 33.21
N SER A 50 -13.81 6.43 34.22
CA SER A 50 -13.60 7.20 35.45
C SER A 50 -13.89 6.38 36.69
N GLU A 51 -13.14 6.63 37.75
CA GLU A 51 -13.36 6.06 39.08
C GLU A 51 -13.89 7.13 40.03
N ARG A 52 -14.74 6.73 40.98
CA ARG A 52 -15.31 7.64 41.98
C ARG A 52 -14.66 7.43 43.33
N PHE A 53 -13.99 8.46 43.84
CA PHE A 53 -13.26 8.39 45.11
C PHE A 53 -13.90 9.24 46.22
N GLY A 54 -13.79 8.74 47.45
CA GLY A 54 -14.20 9.43 48.68
C GLY A 54 -15.71 9.53 48.91
N LYS A 55 -16.09 10.05 50.09
CA LYS A 55 -17.50 10.19 50.52
C LYS A 55 -18.34 11.05 49.58
N ARG A 56 -17.72 12.01 48.88
CA ARG A 56 -18.36 12.91 47.90
C ARG A 56 -18.43 12.32 46.47
N ARG A 57 -17.84 11.14 46.25
CA ARG A 57 -17.82 10.43 44.95
C ARG A 57 -17.26 11.27 43.80
N ASP A 58 -16.15 11.96 44.07
CA ASP A 58 -15.46 12.79 43.08
C ASP A 58 -14.90 11.90 41.98
N ARG A 59 -15.07 12.33 40.72
CA ARG A 59 -14.49 11.62 39.57
C ARG A 59 -12.99 11.82 39.49
N ARG A 60 -12.30 10.73 39.22
CA ARG A 60 -10.87 10.64 38.95
C ARG A 60 -10.65 9.83 37.68
N PHE A 61 -9.61 10.20 36.94
CA PHE A 61 -9.23 9.57 35.69
C PHE A 61 -7.79 9.13 35.81
N ASN A 62 -7.47 7.92 35.34
CA ASN A 62 -6.08 7.56 35.10
C ASN A 62 -5.64 8.30 33.81
N LYS A 63 -4.55 9.06 33.88
CA LYS A 63 -4.06 9.92 32.79
C LYS A 63 -3.84 9.14 31.49
N ASP A 64 -3.20 7.98 31.57
CA ASP A 64 -2.85 7.18 30.40
C ASP A 64 -4.07 6.44 29.84
N LYS A 65 -4.97 5.99 30.70
CA LYS A 65 -6.25 5.41 30.28
C LYS A 65 -7.13 6.45 29.60
N LEU A 66 -7.23 7.65 30.16
CA LEU A 66 -8.00 8.76 29.59
C LEU A 66 -7.50 9.15 28.18
N LEU A 67 -6.18 9.25 28.00
CA LEU A 67 -5.60 9.53 26.70
C LEU A 67 -5.85 8.39 25.71
N ARG A 68 -5.78 7.12 26.14
CA ARG A 68 -6.13 5.98 25.29
C ARG A 68 -7.60 6.00 24.87
N ASP A 69 -8.51 6.25 25.82
CA ASP A 69 -9.96 6.25 25.60
C ASP A 69 -10.36 7.39 24.64
N VAL A 70 -9.74 8.57 24.75
CA VAL A 70 -10.11 9.75 23.92
C VAL A 70 -9.41 9.79 22.58
N LEU A 71 -8.12 9.45 22.54
CA LEU A 71 -7.27 9.64 21.37
C LEU A 71 -7.03 8.34 20.60
N ASN A 72 -7.59 7.21 21.04
CA ASN A 72 -7.37 5.89 20.45
C ASN A 72 -5.87 5.58 20.24
N ILE A 73 -5.02 6.08 21.14
CA ILE A 73 -3.55 6.17 20.95
C ILE A 73 -2.90 4.81 20.72
N LYS A 74 -3.48 3.70 21.23
CA LYS A 74 -2.94 2.36 20.93
C LYS A 74 -3.08 1.95 19.46
N VAL A 75 -4.16 2.36 18.79
CA VAL A 75 -4.37 2.05 17.36
C VAL A 75 -3.55 2.99 16.49
N ILE A 76 -3.37 4.26 16.91
CA ILE A 76 -2.56 5.25 16.19
C ILE A 76 -1.06 4.97 16.33
N ASP A 77 -0.57 4.65 17.53
CA ASP A 77 0.83 4.24 17.74
C ASP A 77 1.11 2.88 17.10
N GLY A 78 0.20 1.90 17.25
CA GLY A 78 0.33 0.58 16.62
C GLY A 78 0.36 0.65 15.09
N LYS A 79 -0.50 1.47 14.48
CA LYS A 79 -0.49 1.71 13.03
C LYS A 79 0.81 2.39 12.61
N LYS A 80 1.26 3.40 13.35
CA LYS A 80 2.50 4.14 13.03
C LYS A 80 3.74 3.27 13.15
N GLU A 81 3.85 2.46 14.20
CA GLU A 81 4.93 1.48 14.39
C GLU A 81 4.92 0.43 13.28
N ALA A 82 3.74 -0.14 12.97
CA ALA A 82 3.58 -1.08 11.87
C ALA A 82 3.99 -0.43 10.52
N TYR A 83 3.52 0.79 10.27
CA TYR A 83 3.84 1.56 9.07
C TYR A 83 5.35 1.78 8.93
N SER A 84 6.02 2.30 9.97
CA SER A 84 7.47 2.55 9.92
C SER A 84 8.24 1.26 9.65
N LYS A 85 7.87 0.18 10.34
CA LYS A 85 8.44 -1.16 10.13
C LYS A 85 8.31 -1.63 8.69
N TYR A 86 7.13 -1.49 8.08
CA TYR A 86 6.89 -1.88 6.69
C TYR A 86 7.59 -0.95 5.69
N TYR A 87 7.52 0.36 5.93
CA TYR A 87 8.13 1.38 5.07
C TYR A 87 9.63 1.19 4.96
N ASP A 88 10.33 1.03 6.09
CA ASP A 88 11.78 0.86 6.11
C ASP A 88 12.19 -0.40 5.35
N TYR A 89 11.46 -1.50 5.56
CA TYR A 89 11.73 -2.76 4.88
C TYR A 89 11.46 -2.68 3.37
N LEU A 90 10.30 -2.15 2.95
CA LEU A 90 9.92 -2.05 1.54
C LEU A 90 10.85 -1.07 0.80
N LYS A 91 11.26 0.03 1.44
CA LYS A 91 12.24 0.97 0.88
C LYS A 91 13.60 0.32 0.68
N ASP A 92 14.06 -0.48 1.65
CA ASP A 92 15.29 -1.24 1.52
C ASP A 92 15.19 -2.31 0.41
N LEU A 93 14.06 -3.01 0.31
CA LEU A 93 13.81 -3.97 -0.77
C LEU A 93 13.91 -3.30 -2.15
N TRP A 94 13.31 -2.12 -2.32
CA TRP A 94 13.46 -1.32 -3.54
C TRP A 94 14.92 -0.95 -3.81
N LYS A 95 15.66 -0.46 -2.81
CA LYS A 95 17.09 -0.11 -2.98
C LYS A 95 17.89 -1.31 -3.48
N ARG A 96 17.68 -2.48 -2.88
CA ARG A 96 18.38 -3.71 -3.25
C ARG A 96 17.98 -4.19 -4.65
N ALA A 97 16.70 -4.10 -5.02
CA ALA A 97 16.26 -4.39 -6.38
C ALA A 97 16.93 -3.44 -7.40
N ILE A 98 16.96 -2.13 -7.13
CA ILE A 98 17.59 -1.13 -7.99
C ILE A 98 19.10 -1.38 -8.13
N GLN A 99 19.78 -1.68 -7.03
CA GLN A 99 21.21 -2.01 -7.05
C GLN A 99 21.50 -3.30 -7.83
N LYS A 100 20.61 -4.29 -7.73
CA LYS A 100 20.75 -5.58 -8.40
C LYS A 100 20.51 -5.46 -9.90
N ASN A 101 19.44 -4.78 -10.30
CA ASN A 101 19.15 -4.48 -11.69
C ASN A 101 18.25 -3.23 -11.83
N ALA A 102 18.86 -2.10 -12.21
CA ALA A 102 18.18 -0.82 -12.31
C ALA A 102 17.11 -0.79 -13.42
N VAL A 103 17.36 -1.45 -14.57
CA VAL A 103 16.43 -1.47 -15.70
C VAL A 103 15.18 -2.27 -15.37
N GLN A 104 15.34 -3.47 -14.78
CA GLN A 104 14.19 -4.27 -14.33
C GLN A 104 13.41 -3.55 -13.23
N SER A 105 14.09 -2.76 -12.39
CA SER A 105 13.45 -1.91 -11.38
C SER A 105 12.66 -0.75 -11.98
N VAL A 106 13.14 -0.14 -13.07
CA VAL A 106 12.36 0.82 -13.86
C VAL A 106 11.08 0.17 -14.38
N TYR A 107 11.17 -1.04 -14.93
CA TYR A 107 9.98 -1.75 -15.43
C TYR A 107 8.98 -2.06 -14.33
N THR A 108 9.48 -2.47 -13.16
CA THR A 108 8.66 -2.74 -11.98
C THR A 108 7.97 -1.48 -11.47
N ALA A 109 8.71 -0.36 -11.35
CA ALA A 109 8.16 0.92 -10.89
C ALA A 109 7.09 1.47 -11.83
N LEU A 110 7.25 1.25 -13.14
CA LEU A 110 6.28 1.67 -14.17
C LEU A 110 5.15 0.66 -14.39
N GLN A 111 5.28 -0.55 -13.84
CA GLN A 111 4.51 -1.75 -14.21
C GLN A 111 4.37 -1.89 -15.73
N VAL A 112 5.50 -2.02 -16.42
CA VAL A 112 5.53 -2.13 -17.88
C VAL A 112 4.63 -3.27 -18.35
N SER A 113 3.60 -2.92 -19.10
CA SER A 113 2.56 -3.83 -19.58
C SER A 113 2.03 -3.38 -20.95
N GLY A 114 0.92 -3.98 -21.40
CA GLY A 114 0.26 -3.63 -22.65
C GLY A 114 -0.18 -2.16 -22.77
N VAL A 115 -0.61 -1.80 -23.98
CA VAL A 115 -1.09 -0.46 -24.36
C VAL A 115 -2.55 -0.29 -23.92
N HIS A 116 -2.85 0.83 -23.28
CA HIS A 116 -4.20 1.18 -22.85
C HIS A 116 -4.48 2.68 -23.07
N TYR A 117 -5.71 3.02 -23.46
CA TYR A 117 -6.17 4.40 -23.66
C TYR A 117 -7.51 4.60 -22.95
N GLY A 118 -7.75 5.79 -22.39
CA GLY A 118 -9.06 6.20 -21.87
C GLY A 118 -9.31 5.80 -20.42
N HIS A 119 -8.41 6.21 -19.51
CA HIS A 119 -8.55 6.02 -18.05
C HIS A 119 -8.58 4.56 -17.56
N TRP A 120 -7.84 3.66 -18.21
CA TRP A 120 -7.72 2.26 -17.79
C TRP A 120 -6.63 2.01 -16.73
N ASP A 121 -6.11 3.05 -16.08
CA ASP A 121 -5.11 2.90 -15.02
C ASP A 121 -5.76 2.72 -13.65
N PRO A 122 -5.82 1.48 -13.11
CA PRO A 122 -6.48 1.23 -11.83
C PRO A 122 -5.75 1.86 -10.64
N THR A 123 -4.48 2.30 -10.81
CA THR A 123 -3.71 2.85 -9.69
C THR A 123 -4.23 4.20 -9.20
N ILE A 124 -4.85 4.99 -10.08
CA ILE A 124 -5.49 6.27 -9.73
C ILE A 124 -6.80 6.02 -9.01
N GLU A 125 -7.65 5.17 -9.58
CA GLU A 125 -8.94 4.77 -9.01
C GLU A 125 -8.79 4.24 -7.56
N ILE A 126 -7.70 3.52 -7.30
CA ILE A 126 -7.40 2.99 -5.96
C ILE A 126 -7.14 4.12 -4.94
N GLN A 127 -6.47 5.20 -5.33
CA GLN A 127 -6.20 6.31 -4.42
C GLN A 127 -7.50 7.04 -4.06
N ASP A 128 -8.34 7.30 -5.05
CA ASP A 128 -9.66 7.91 -4.85
C ASP A 128 -10.56 7.02 -3.98
N PHE A 129 -10.58 5.72 -4.24
CA PHE A 129 -11.26 4.73 -3.40
C PHE A 129 -10.83 4.80 -1.93
N PHE A 130 -9.52 4.85 -1.65
CA PHE A 130 -9.04 4.96 -0.28
C PHE A 130 -9.45 6.29 0.38
N ASN A 131 -9.43 7.39 -0.37
CA ASN A 131 -9.86 8.69 0.12
C ASN A 131 -11.34 8.69 0.51
N ASP A 132 -12.21 8.19 -0.37
CA ASP A 132 -13.66 8.10 -0.15
C ASP A 132 -13.98 7.25 1.09
N PHE A 133 -13.36 6.08 1.21
CA PHE A 133 -13.63 5.20 2.33
C PHE A 133 -13.04 5.71 3.65
N ASN A 134 -11.92 6.43 3.63
CA ASN A 134 -11.41 7.13 4.81
C ASN A 134 -12.39 8.20 5.31
N GLN A 135 -13.05 8.93 4.40
CA GLN A 135 -14.10 9.88 4.77
C GLN A 135 -15.29 9.15 5.42
N LEU A 136 -15.77 8.06 4.79
CA LEU A 136 -16.87 7.25 5.34
C LEU A 136 -16.55 6.64 6.71
N LEU A 137 -15.31 6.17 6.91
CA LEU A 137 -14.84 5.68 8.21
C LEU A 137 -14.86 6.78 9.27
N SER A 138 -14.37 7.97 8.92
CA SER A 138 -14.35 9.14 9.81
C SER A 138 -15.77 9.52 10.24
N GLU A 139 -16.71 9.57 9.30
CA GLU A 139 -18.12 9.86 9.58
C GLU A 139 -18.79 8.80 10.45
N ALA A 140 -18.62 7.51 10.12
CA ALA A 140 -19.20 6.41 10.88
C ALA A 140 -18.66 6.37 12.32
N SER A 141 -17.36 6.65 12.48
CA SER A 141 -16.71 6.72 13.80
C SER A 141 -17.29 7.86 14.65
N LYS A 142 -17.52 9.05 14.05
CA LYS A 142 -18.13 10.20 14.73
C LYS A 142 -19.57 9.92 15.20
N LYS A 143 -20.28 9.04 14.52
CA LYS A 143 -21.66 8.65 14.86
C LYS A 143 -21.74 7.48 15.85
N HIS A 144 -20.59 6.96 16.32
CA HIS A 144 -20.51 5.78 17.20
C HIS A 144 -21.20 4.54 16.62
N GLU A 145 -21.21 4.39 15.29
CA GLU A 145 -21.81 3.24 14.61
C GLU A 145 -20.79 2.08 14.52
N GLU A 146 -20.46 1.46 15.65
CA GLU A 146 -19.35 0.49 15.76
C GLU A 146 -19.39 -0.62 14.69
N LYS A 147 -20.54 -1.28 14.50
CA LYS A 147 -20.68 -2.32 13.47
C LYS A 147 -20.49 -1.78 12.05
N ARG A 148 -20.83 -0.52 11.79
CA ARG A 148 -20.59 0.11 10.49
C ARG A 148 -19.11 0.37 10.27
N VAL A 149 -18.38 0.82 11.30
CA VAL A 149 -16.92 1.00 11.23
C VAL A 149 -16.24 -0.31 10.83
N TYR A 150 -16.59 -1.44 11.46
CA TYR A 150 -16.05 -2.75 11.07
C TYR A 150 -16.40 -3.14 9.64
N ARG A 151 -17.64 -2.92 9.20
CA ARG A 151 -18.05 -3.24 7.82
C ARG A 151 -17.27 -2.43 6.79
N ILE A 152 -17.13 -1.13 7.00
CA ILE A 152 -16.37 -0.26 6.10
C ILE A 152 -14.90 -0.69 6.09
N GLY A 153 -14.30 -0.93 7.27
CA GLY A 153 -12.91 -1.40 7.38
C GLY A 153 -12.67 -2.75 6.71
N LEU A 154 -13.61 -3.70 6.84
CA LEU A 154 -13.54 -5.01 6.20
C LEU A 154 -13.73 -4.93 4.67
N ILE A 155 -14.58 -4.04 4.15
CA ILE A 155 -14.70 -3.77 2.71
C ILE A 155 -13.35 -3.29 2.18
N MET A 156 -12.78 -2.26 2.80
CA MET A 156 -11.48 -1.71 2.41
C MET A 156 -10.36 -2.76 2.50
N TYR A 157 -10.33 -3.55 3.57
CA TYR A 157 -9.37 -4.64 3.74
C TYR A 157 -9.47 -5.65 2.60
N CYS A 158 -10.68 -6.10 2.26
CA CYS A 158 -10.88 -7.05 1.15
C CYS A 158 -10.48 -6.42 -0.20
N HIS A 159 -10.84 -5.16 -0.44
CA HIS A 159 -10.45 -4.46 -1.67
C HIS A 159 -8.93 -4.29 -1.77
N ALA A 160 -8.26 -3.87 -0.71
CA ALA A 160 -6.80 -3.72 -0.66
C ALA A 160 -6.09 -5.04 -1.03
N LEU A 161 -6.55 -6.15 -0.45
CA LEU A 161 -6.00 -7.47 -0.71
C LEU A 161 -6.12 -7.92 -2.18
N GLU A 162 -7.19 -7.57 -2.87
CA GLU A 162 -7.43 -7.97 -4.27
C GLU A 162 -6.67 -7.13 -5.30
N MET A 163 -6.01 -6.04 -4.88
CA MET A 163 -5.27 -5.17 -5.79
C MET A 163 -4.14 -5.93 -6.49
N SER A 164 -4.18 -5.97 -7.83
CA SER A 164 -3.15 -6.62 -8.63
C SER A 164 -1.80 -5.91 -8.51
N PHE A 165 -1.81 -4.57 -8.50
CA PHE A 165 -0.60 -3.75 -8.53
C PHE A 165 0.38 -4.05 -7.39
N PRO A 166 -0.02 -4.02 -6.09
CA PRO A 166 0.89 -4.34 -5.01
C PRO A 166 1.44 -5.77 -5.09
N LEU A 167 0.60 -6.74 -5.43
CA LEU A 167 1.01 -8.15 -5.53
C LEU A 167 2.04 -8.37 -6.64
N SER A 168 1.80 -7.84 -7.85
CA SER A 168 2.73 -7.98 -8.98
C SER A 168 4.03 -7.21 -8.73
N THR A 169 3.97 -6.05 -8.07
CA THR A 169 5.15 -5.27 -7.70
C THR A 169 6.03 -6.03 -6.71
N LEU A 170 5.44 -6.56 -5.63
CA LEU A 170 6.17 -7.35 -4.65
C LEU A 170 6.81 -8.59 -5.29
N ALA A 171 6.07 -9.32 -6.13
CA ALA A 171 6.61 -10.47 -6.85
C ALA A 171 7.81 -10.09 -7.73
N ASN A 172 7.72 -8.99 -8.50
CA ASN A 172 8.82 -8.52 -9.34
C ASN A 172 10.03 -8.03 -8.55
N LEU A 173 9.82 -7.32 -7.42
CA LEU A 173 10.93 -6.94 -6.53
C LEU A 173 11.70 -8.16 -6.02
N LEU A 174 10.97 -9.22 -5.62
CA LEU A 174 11.57 -10.47 -5.17
C LEU A 174 12.30 -11.21 -6.30
N LEU A 175 11.73 -11.23 -7.50
CA LEU A 175 12.40 -11.79 -8.69
C LEU A 175 13.73 -11.08 -8.93
N ILE A 176 13.73 -9.74 -8.96
CA ILE A 176 14.93 -8.93 -9.20
C ILE A 176 15.98 -9.18 -8.13
N VAL A 177 15.61 -9.12 -6.85
CA VAL A 177 16.53 -9.41 -5.73
C VAL A 177 17.11 -10.82 -5.84
N GLY A 178 16.28 -11.80 -6.22
CA GLY A 178 16.68 -13.17 -6.53
C GLY A 178 17.49 -13.35 -7.81
N GLY A 179 17.80 -12.27 -8.54
CA GLY A 179 18.58 -12.28 -9.78
C GLY A 179 17.81 -12.75 -11.02
N LYS A 180 16.47 -12.77 -10.96
CA LYS A 180 15.58 -13.06 -12.08
C LYS A 180 15.07 -11.74 -12.69
N ASP A 181 14.70 -11.78 -13.96
CA ASP A 181 14.19 -10.60 -14.66
C ASP A 181 12.75 -10.25 -14.28
N TYR A 182 12.36 -9.00 -14.59
CA TYR A 182 10.98 -8.54 -14.50
C TYR A 182 10.03 -9.46 -15.29
N ARG A 183 8.80 -9.59 -14.80
CA ARG A 183 7.70 -10.24 -15.50
C ARG A 183 6.47 -9.34 -15.53
N ILE A 184 5.88 -9.23 -16.71
CA ILE A 184 4.63 -8.48 -16.92
C ILE A 184 3.49 -9.05 -16.08
N ASP A 185 3.35 -10.38 -16.08
CA ASP A 185 2.48 -11.10 -15.16
C ASP A 185 3.30 -12.16 -14.39
N PRO A 186 3.78 -11.85 -13.17
CA PRO A 186 4.50 -12.80 -12.32
C PRO A 186 3.68 -14.05 -11.95
N PHE A 187 2.36 -14.03 -12.17
CA PHE A 187 1.44 -15.10 -11.82
C PHE A 187 0.89 -15.84 -13.05
N PHE A 188 1.43 -15.58 -14.24
CA PHE A 188 0.95 -16.15 -15.51
C PHE A 188 0.82 -17.68 -15.48
N GLU A 189 1.81 -18.36 -14.90
CA GLU A 189 1.86 -19.83 -14.77
C GLU A 189 0.70 -20.43 -13.95
N LEU A 190 0.00 -19.61 -13.15
CA LEU A 190 -1.12 -20.07 -12.34
C LEU A 190 -2.46 -20.00 -13.07
N TRP A 191 -2.51 -19.38 -14.25
CA TRP A 191 -3.72 -19.28 -15.04
C TRP A 191 -4.16 -20.66 -15.53
N LYS A 192 -5.40 -21.01 -15.23
CA LYS A 192 -5.96 -22.32 -15.58
C LYS A 192 -6.83 -22.17 -16.81
N ARG A 193 -6.41 -22.76 -17.93
CA ARG A 193 -7.24 -22.80 -19.15
C ARG A 193 -8.56 -23.50 -18.86
N LYS A 194 -9.67 -22.88 -19.28
CA LYS A 194 -10.99 -23.49 -19.13
C LYS A 194 -11.15 -24.61 -20.17
N LYS A 195 -11.62 -25.78 -19.74
CA LYS A 195 -11.84 -26.93 -20.63
C LYS A 195 -12.89 -26.56 -21.68
N GLY A 196 -12.55 -26.71 -22.96
CA GLY A 196 -13.48 -26.50 -24.08
C GLY A 196 -13.48 -25.10 -24.69
N THR A 197 -12.64 -24.16 -24.23
CA THR A 197 -12.49 -22.84 -24.84
C THR A 197 -11.02 -22.53 -25.16
N ILE A 198 -10.79 -21.78 -26.24
CA ILE A 198 -9.44 -21.35 -26.65
C ILE A 198 -9.06 -20.02 -25.98
N PHE A 199 -10.07 -19.20 -25.63
CA PHE A 199 -9.85 -17.84 -25.16
C PHE A 199 -10.15 -17.62 -23.67
N ASP A 200 -10.82 -18.56 -22.96
CA ASP A 200 -11.10 -18.36 -21.53
C ASP A 200 -10.05 -19.04 -20.65
N ALA A 201 -9.46 -18.25 -19.76
CA ALA A 201 -8.64 -18.73 -18.68
C ALA A 201 -9.18 -18.22 -17.35
N ARG A 202 -9.11 -19.07 -16.32
CA ARG A 202 -9.45 -18.71 -14.96
C ARG A 202 -8.21 -18.07 -14.30
N PRO A 203 -8.31 -16.82 -13.81
CA PRO A 203 -7.20 -16.18 -13.12
C PRO A 203 -6.90 -16.87 -11.79
N PRO A 204 -5.66 -16.77 -11.28
CA PRO A 204 -5.30 -17.28 -9.97
C PRO A 204 -6.06 -16.55 -8.86
N SER A 205 -6.45 -17.32 -7.85
CA SER A 205 -7.01 -16.76 -6.61
C SER A 205 -5.97 -15.95 -5.84
N LEU A 206 -6.43 -15.01 -5.02
CA LEU A 206 -5.57 -14.25 -4.10
C LEU A 206 -4.68 -15.17 -3.25
N LYS A 207 -5.24 -16.25 -2.70
CA LYS A 207 -4.51 -17.26 -1.93
C LYS A 207 -3.36 -17.89 -2.71
N GLU A 208 -3.56 -18.18 -3.99
CA GLU A 208 -2.51 -18.70 -4.87
C GLU A 208 -1.43 -17.65 -5.13
N LYS A 209 -1.80 -16.38 -5.37
CA LYS A 209 -0.85 -15.27 -5.54
C LYS A 209 0.01 -15.04 -4.28
N ILE A 210 -0.62 -14.99 -3.10
CA ILE A 210 0.08 -14.84 -1.82
C ILE A 210 1.04 -16.00 -1.58
N ARG A 211 0.63 -17.24 -1.91
CA ARG A 211 1.53 -18.40 -1.81
C ARG A 211 2.76 -18.23 -2.70
N VAL A 212 2.60 -17.76 -3.93
CA VAL A 212 3.73 -17.49 -4.83
C VAL A 212 4.62 -16.38 -4.28
N ILE A 213 4.07 -15.28 -3.80
CA ILE A 213 4.87 -14.19 -3.20
C ILE A 213 5.70 -14.71 -2.02
N LYS A 214 5.11 -15.50 -1.13
CA LYS A 214 5.84 -16.09 0.00
C LYS A 214 6.93 -17.05 -0.44
N LYS A 215 6.67 -17.86 -1.47
CA LYS A 215 7.69 -18.75 -2.05
C LYS A 215 8.84 -17.96 -2.67
N LEU A 216 8.54 -16.92 -3.45
CA LEU A 216 9.56 -16.02 -4.01
C LEU A 216 10.35 -15.31 -2.90
N ALA A 217 9.69 -14.95 -1.80
CA ALA A 217 10.33 -14.33 -0.65
C ALA A 217 11.31 -15.29 0.00
N GLU A 218 10.94 -16.55 0.20
CA GLU A 218 11.85 -17.59 0.69
C GLU A 218 13.04 -17.81 -0.26
N GLU A 219 12.80 -17.97 -1.56
CA GLU A 219 13.84 -18.14 -2.58
C GLU A 219 14.82 -16.95 -2.65
N ALA A 220 14.34 -15.73 -2.40
CA ALA A 220 15.15 -14.51 -2.41
C ALA A 220 15.81 -14.20 -1.06
N GLY A 221 15.60 -15.02 -0.01
CA GLY A 221 16.10 -14.74 1.35
C GLY A 221 15.32 -13.66 2.11
N GLU A 222 14.12 -13.33 1.66
CA GLU A 222 13.22 -12.28 2.14
C GLU A 222 12.09 -12.82 3.04
N SER A 223 12.37 -13.82 3.88
CA SER A 223 11.36 -14.44 4.76
C SER A 223 10.61 -13.44 5.66
N LYS A 224 11.22 -12.29 5.97
CA LYS A 224 10.60 -11.19 6.70
C LYS A 224 9.36 -10.62 5.99
N LEU A 225 9.35 -10.54 4.65
CA LEU A 225 8.16 -10.13 3.91
C LEU A 225 7.01 -11.14 4.07
N ALA A 226 7.32 -12.43 4.04
CA ALA A 226 6.30 -13.46 4.25
C ALA A 226 5.65 -13.33 5.65
N ALA A 227 6.47 -13.07 6.68
CA ALA A 227 5.99 -12.81 8.03
C ALA A 227 5.10 -11.54 8.09
N PHE A 228 5.47 -10.46 7.41
CA PHE A 228 4.64 -9.25 7.34
C PHE A 228 3.30 -9.50 6.67
N ILE A 229 3.27 -10.28 5.59
CA ILE A 229 2.03 -10.69 4.94
C ILE A 229 1.16 -11.49 5.91
N ASP A 230 1.74 -12.37 6.75
CA ASP A 230 0.99 -13.13 7.77
C ASP A 230 0.38 -12.28 8.88
N GLU A 231 0.89 -11.06 9.12
CA GLU A 231 0.32 -10.17 10.13
C GLU A 231 -1.09 -9.67 9.73
N TYR A 232 -1.36 -9.54 8.43
CA TYR A 232 -2.62 -8.99 7.92
C TYR A 232 -3.40 -9.92 6.99
N PHE A 233 -2.78 -10.85 6.28
CA PHE A 233 -3.49 -11.71 5.34
C PHE A 233 -4.25 -12.83 6.10
N ASN A 234 -5.57 -12.73 6.10
CA ASN A 234 -6.46 -13.77 6.61
C ASN A 234 -7.52 -14.14 5.57
N ASP A 235 -7.26 -15.24 4.84
CA ASP A 235 -8.12 -15.80 3.80
C ASP A 235 -9.54 -16.11 4.30
N LYS A 236 -9.67 -16.60 5.54
CA LYS A 236 -10.97 -16.94 6.13
C LYS A 236 -11.82 -15.70 6.41
N VAL A 237 -11.23 -14.67 7.02
CA VAL A 237 -11.93 -13.39 7.25
C VAL A 237 -12.33 -12.75 5.93
N ARG A 238 -11.42 -12.73 4.94
CA ARG A 238 -11.69 -12.20 3.60
C ARG A 238 -12.83 -12.95 2.92
N ASN A 239 -12.80 -14.28 2.91
CA ASN A 239 -13.85 -15.10 2.25
C ASN A 239 -15.19 -14.97 2.95
N ALA A 240 -15.22 -15.08 4.28
CA ALA A 240 -16.43 -14.90 5.07
C ALA A 240 -17.08 -13.53 4.80
N PHE A 241 -16.29 -12.45 4.81
CA PHE A 241 -16.82 -11.12 4.54
C PHE A 241 -17.30 -10.96 3.09
N TYR A 242 -16.46 -11.35 2.11
CA TYR A 242 -16.76 -11.19 0.68
C TYR A 242 -18.00 -11.99 0.24
N HIS A 243 -18.21 -13.17 0.83
CA HIS A 243 -19.38 -14.00 0.56
C HIS A 243 -20.56 -13.72 1.50
N SER A 244 -20.49 -12.67 2.32
CA SER A 244 -21.51 -12.31 3.31
C SER A 244 -21.86 -13.44 4.29
N ASP A 245 -20.93 -14.36 4.53
CA ASP A 245 -21.04 -15.46 5.50
C ASP A 245 -20.40 -15.04 6.84
N TYR A 246 -20.93 -13.97 7.43
CA TYR A 246 -20.46 -13.49 8.72
C TYR A 246 -21.56 -12.86 9.58
N CYS A 247 -21.32 -12.82 10.89
CA CYS A 247 -22.10 -12.08 11.87
C CYS A 247 -21.16 -11.23 12.73
N LEU A 248 -21.50 -9.95 12.89
CA LEU A 248 -20.83 -9.04 13.81
C LEU A 248 -21.63 -8.93 15.12
N THR A 249 -21.02 -9.41 16.19
CA THR A 249 -21.47 -9.16 17.56
C THR A 249 -20.72 -7.95 18.14
N ASP A 250 -20.89 -7.68 19.43
CA ASP A 250 -20.22 -6.56 20.08
C ASP A 250 -18.77 -6.92 20.47
N GLU A 251 -18.41 -8.20 20.44
CA GLU A 251 -17.08 -8.69 20.83
C GLU A 251 -16.39 -9.54 19.76
N GLU A 252 -17.15 -10.12 18.82
CA GLU A 252 -16.64 -11.11 17.87
C GLU A 252 -17.15 -10.91 16.43
N PHE A 253 -16.29 -11.30 15.49
CA PHE A 253 -16.59 -11.62 14.11
C PHE A 253 -16.77 -13.13 13.96
N ARG A 254 -17.99 -13.59 13.65
CA ARG A 254 -18.35 -15.01 13.53
C ARG A 254 -18.58 -15.38 12.08
N PHE A 255 -18.15 -16.58 11.66
CA PHE A 255 -18.32 -17.07 10.29
C PHE A 255 -18.31 -18.60 10.25
N SER A 256 -18.80 -19.20 9.16
CA SER A 256 -18.83 -20.65 8.98
C SER A 256 -17.90 -21.15 7.88
N ASP A 257 -17.65 -20.34 6.84
CA ASP A 257 -16.90 -20.65 5.63
C ASP A 257 -17.33 -22.00 5.00
N GLY A 258 -18.63 -22.32 5.08
CA GLY A 258 -19.18 -23.60 4.64
C GLY A 258 -18.75 -24.82 5.48
N GLY A 259 -18.14 -24.60 6.65
CA GLY A 259 -17.65 -25.60 7.59
C GLY A 259 -18.17 -25.38 9.02
N ILE A 260 -17.35 -25.73 10.01
CA ILE A 260 -17.70 -25.57 11.43
C ILE A 260 -17.67 -24.08 11.79
N ALA A 261 -18.78 -23.59 12.33
CA ALA A 261 -18.90 -22.23 12.82
C ALA A 261 -17.75 -21.86 13.77
N THR A 262 -17.12 -20.72 13.52
CA THR A 262 -15.96 -20.23 14.25
C THR A 262 -16.09 -18.72 14.50
N SER A 263 -15.26 -18.19 15.38
CA SER A 263 -15.24 -16.77 15.73
C SER A 263 -13.82 -16.24 15.91
N LEU A 264 -13.67 -14.93 15.71
CA LEU A 264 -12.48 -14.18 16.06
C LEU A 264 -12.90 -12.96 16.90
N PRO A 265 -12.15 -12.63 17.98
CA PRO A 265 -12.36 -11.39 18.71
C PRO A 265 -12.21 -10.18 17.79
N LEU A 266 -13.04 -9.15 17.97
CA LEU A 266 -12.97 -7.93 17.18
C LEU A 266 -11.60 -7.23 17.29
N ALA A 267 -10.95 -7.31 18.45
CA ALA A 267 -9.57 -6.82 18.62
C ALA A 267 -8.57 -7.49 17.65
N LYS A 268 -8.80 -8.75 17.25
CA LYS A 268 -7.98 -9.42 16.23
C LYS A 268 -8.31 -8.91 14.83
N ILE A 269 -9.58 -8.61 14.56
CA ILE A 269 -10.01 -7.98 13.30
C ILE A 269 -9.40 -6.58 13.16
N ASP A 270 -9.42 -5.78 14.22
CA ASP A 270 -8.77 -4.46 14.27
C ASP A 270 -7.30 -4.56 13.93
N SER A 271 -6.58 -5.50 14.55
CA SER A 271 -5.16 -5.71 14.29
C SER A 271 -4.89 -6.09 12.83
N ILE A 272 -5.73 -6.94 12.22
CA ILE A 272 -5.59 -7.33 10.81
C ILE A 272 -5.82 -6.13 9.89
N ILE A 273 -6.90 -5.37 10.11
CA ILE A 273 -7.23 -4.19 9.31
C ILE A 273 -6.14 -3.12 9.45
N MET A 274 -5.70 -2.85 10.67
CA MET A 274 -4.65 -1.88 10.98
C MET A 274 -3.33 -2.25 10.30
N CYS A 275 -2.87 -3.51 10.45
CA CYS A 275 -1.66 -3.99 9.80
C CYS A 275 -1.77 -3.94 8.28
N SER A 276 -2.94 -4.30 7.72
CA SER A 276 -3.20 -4.18 6.28
C SER A 276 -3.04 -2.74 5.82
N PHE A 277 -3.74 -1.79 6.43
CA PHE A 277 -3.67 -0.38 5.99
C PHE A 277 -2.27 0.20 6.17
N ALA A 278 -1.59 -0.09 7.28
CA ALA A 278 -0.21 0.31 7.48
C ALA A 278 0.72 -0.24 6.39
N PHE A 279 0.54 -1.50 5.98
CA PHE A 279 1.35 -2.12 4.94
C PHE A 279 1.10 -1.49 3.56
N TYR A 280 -0.16 -1.32 3.16
CA TYR A 280 -0.49 -0.74 1.85
C TYR A 280 -0.11 0.75 1.77
N GLU A 281 -0.30 1.51 2.84
CA GLU A 281 0.18 2.90 2.92
C GLU A 281 1.71 2.97 2.76
N ALA A 282 2.45 2.12 3.47
CA ALA A 282 3.91 2.01 3.31
C ALA A 282 4.31 1.58 1.89
N PHE A 283 3.55 0.66 1.27
CA PHE A 283 3.78 0.23 -0.11
C PHE A 283 3.63 1.40 -1.10
N PHE A 284 2.54 2.15 -1.07
CA PHE A 284 2.34 3.27 -2.00
C PHE A 284 3.38 4.38 -1.79
N HIS A 285 3.73 4.69 -0.54
CA HIS A 285 4.77 5.69 -0.25
C HIS A 285 6.16 5.23 -0.72
N THR A 286 6.51 3.95 -0.57
CA THR A 286 7.80 3.44 -1.05
C THR A 286 7.85 3.30 -2.56
N HIS A 287 6.73 3.00 -3.22
CA HIS A 287 6.61 3.03 -4.68
C HIS A 287 6.76 4.46 -5.24
N SER A 288 6.06 5.44 -4.68
CA SER A 288 6.24 6.86 -5.05
C SER A 288 7.68 7.32 -4.80
N TRP A 289 8.26 6.94 -3.66
CA TRP A 289 9.68 7.19 -3.39
C TRP A 289 10.59 6.57 -4.45
N ALA A 290 10.34 5.32 -4.88
CA ALA A 290 11.14 4.65 -5.90
C ALA A 290 11.05 5.37 -7.25
N LYS A 291 9.87 5.82 -7.67
CA LYS A 291 9.68 6.63 -8.89
C LYS A 291 10.47 7.93 -8.84
N LYS A 292 10.46 8.64 -7.71
CA LYS A 292 11.26 9.87 -7.50
C LYS A 292 12.76 9.57 -7.48
N PHE A 293 13.16 8.51 -6.79
CA PHE A 293 14.55 8.12 -6.66
C PHE A 293 15.16 7.75 -8.02
N ILE A 294 14.46 6.94 -8.81
CA ILE A 294 14.88 6.58 -10.16
C ILE A 294 14.80 7.80 -11.08
N GLY A 295 13.74 8.60 -10.97
CA GLY A 295 13.59 9.87 -11.70
C GLY A 295 14.74 10.85 -11.44
N ALA A 296 15.36 10.83 -10.26
CA ALA A 296 16.51 11.68 -9.95
C ALA A 296 17.84 11.22 -10.59
N ALA A 297 17.88 10.03 -11.21
CA ALA A 297 19.08 9.56 -11.90
C ALA A 297 19.40 10.42 -13.15
N LYS A 298 20.61 10.21 -13.70
CA LYS A 298 21.02 10.85 -14.96
C LYS A 298 19.98 10.53 -16.04
N LYS A 299 19.68 11.52 -16.89
CA LYS A 299 18.66 11.35 -17.91
C LYS A 299 19.02 10.24 -18.91
N TYR A 300 20.28 10.15 -19.30
CA TYR A 300 20.78 9.24 -20.33
C TYR A 300 21.80 8.26 -19.76
N HIS A 301 21.68 7.00 -20.17
CA HIS A 301 22.55 5.90 -19.78
C HIS A 301 23.00 5.10 -21.00
N LYS A 302 24.33 4.98 -21.18
CA LYS A 302 24.91 4.16 -22.25
C LYS A 302 24.72 2.67 -21.95
N TRP A 303 24.30 1.90 -22.95
CA TRP A 303 24.26 0.44 -22.91
C TRP A 303 25.39 -0.18 -23.75
N PRO A 304 25.72 -1.47 -23.52
CA PRO A 304 26.88 -2.12 -24.14
C PRO A 304 26.84 -2.21 -25.67
N ASN A 305 25.66 -2.27 -26.28
CA ASN A 305 25.50 -2.42 -27.74
C ASN A 305 25.19 -1.08 -28.43
N TYR A 306 25.70 0.02 -27.86
CA TYR A 306 25.58 1.39 -28.37
C TYR A 306 24.17 1.99 -28.31
N GLU A 307 23.25 1.38 -27.57
CA GLU A 307 21.96 2.01 -27.23
C GLU A 307 22.12 3.06 -26.13
N VAL A 308 21.20 4.02 -26.12
CA VAL A 308 21.07 4.97 -25.01
C VAL A 308 19.70 4.80 -24.37
N PHE A 309 19.69 4.44 -23.08
CA PHE A 309 18.49 4.41 -22.26
C PHE A 309 18.23 5.80 -21.67
N GLU A 310 17.08 6.37 -21.99
CA GLU A 310 16.59 7.66 -21.52
C GLU A 310 15.48 7.46 -20.49
N ILE A 311 15.63 8.06 -19.32
CA ILE A 311 14.60 8.15 -18.29
C ILE A 311 13.65 9.30 -18.65
N LEU A 312 12.35 9.02 -18.69
CA LEU A 312 11.30 10.02 -18.89
C LEU A 312 10.64 10.37 -17.55
N LYS A 313 10.41 11.67 -17.34
CA LYS A 313 9.84 12.21 -16.11
C LYS A 313 8.55 12.98 -16.39
N ASN A 314 7.65 13.03 -15.42
CA ASN A 314 6.49 13.92 -15.44
C ASN A 314 6.85 15.31 -14.88
N ASP A 315 5.87 16.20 -14.81
CA ASP A 315 6.02 17.57 -14.30
C ASP A 315 6.38 17.64 -12.79
N GLN A 316 6.32 16.52 -12.10
CA GLN A 316 6.70 16.38 -10.68
C GLN A 316 8.07 15.71 -10.51
N ASP A 317 8.87 15.64 -11.57
CA ASP A 317 10.19 14.97 -11.63
C ASP A 317 10.15 13.47 -11.26
N GLU A 318 8.98 12.83 -11.34
CA GLU A 318 8.84 11.39 -11.11
C GLU A 318 9.01 10.61 -12.41
N LEU A 319 9.63 9.43 -12.32
CA LEU A 319 9.66 8.46 -13.41
C LEU A 319 8.25 8.19 -13.96
N CYS A 320 8.03 8.47 -15.24
CA CYS A 320 6.77 8.19 -15.93
C CYS A 320 6.94 7.31 -17.18
N GLY A 321 8.19 7.08 -17.61
CA GLY A 321 8.47 6.25 -18.76
C GLY A 321 9.96 6.07 -19.00
N PHE A 322 10.27 5.43 -20.11
CA PHE A 322 11.62 5.36 -20.65
C PHE A 322 11.59 5.38 -22.17
N LYS A 323 12.73 5.72 -22.77
CA LYS A 323 12.97 5.62 -24.20
C LYS A 323 14.33 4.97 -24.43
N VAL A 324 14.43 4.07 -25.39
CA VAL A 324 15.70 3.48 -25.83
C VAL A 324 15.99 4.01 -27.22
N HIS A 325 17.16 4.63 -27.39
CA HIS A 325 17.63 5.14 -28.67
C HIS A 325 18.59 4.15 -29.30
N PHE A 326 18.36 3.86 -30.58
CA PHE A 326 19.20 2.97 -31.39
C PHE A 326 20.03 3.79 -32.38
N SER A 327 21.22 3.31 -32.73
CA SER A 327 22.16 4.05 -33.58
C SER A 327 21.77 4.12 -35.06
N ASN A 328 20.69 3.45 -35.47
CA ASN A 328 20.05 3.57 -36.77
C ASN A 328 18.93 4.64 -36.79
N GLY A 329 18.80 5.43 -35.73
CA GLY A 329 17.78 6.48 -35.58
C GLY A 329 16.40 5.99 -35.13
N GLN A 330 16.20 4.69 -34.95
CA GLN A 330 14.98 4.15 -34.36
C GLN A 330 14.95 4.34 -32.86
N THR A 331 13.75 4.30 -32.28
CA THR A 331 13.57 4.39 -30.83
C THR A 331 12.47 3.46 -30.35
N ALA A 332 12.60 2.93 -29.15
CA ALA A 332 11.53 2.25 -28.43
C ALA A 332 11.12 3.09 -27.22
N LYS A 333 9.83 3.14 -26.91
CA LYS A 333 9.30 4.04 -25.88
C LYS A 333 8.22 3.34 -25.07
N PHE A 334 8.31 3.47 -23.74
CA PHE A 334 7.20 3.22 -22.83
C PHE A 334 6.89 4.51 -22.08
N LEU A 335 5.62 4.90 -22.01
CA LEU A 335 5.18 6.05 -21.24
C LEU A 335 3.84 5.74 -20.58
N ARG A 336 3.78 5.91 -19.26
CA ARG A 336 2.58 5.74 -18.47
C ARG A 336 2.16 7.07 -17.88
N GLN A 337 0.96 7.49 -18.26
CA GLN A 337 0.29 8.69 -17.80
C GLN A 337 -1.10 8.33 -17.29
N PRO A 338 -1.73 9.18 -16.47
CA PRO A 338 -3.09 8.96 -15.99
C PRO A 338 -4.10 8.56 -17.07
N GLU A 339 -3.97 9.18 -18.24
CA GLU A 339 -4.92 9.07 -19.34
C GLU A 339 -4.63 7.94 -20.33
N LYS A 340 -3.36 7.51 -20.38
CA LYS A 340 -2.87 6.58 -21.40
C LYS A 340 -1.57 5.88 -21.00
N VAL A 341 -1.42 4.67 -21.49
CA VAL A 341 -0.16 3.91 -21.49
C VAL A 341 0.25 3.71 -22.95
N GLU A 342 1.37 4.31 -23.33
CA GLU A 342 1.96 4.19 -24.66
C GLU A 342 3.11 3.18 -24.62
N ALA A 343 3.11 2.23 -25.57
CA ALA A 343 4.24 1.35 -25.84
C ALA A 343 4.50 1.36 -27.35
N VAL A 344 5.68 1.83 -27.76
CA VAL A 344 6.09 1.95 -29.16
C VAL A 344 7.38 1.17 -29.37
N ASN A 345 7.41 0.31 -30.39
CA ASN A 345 8.54 -0.56 -30.70
C ASN A 345 8.97 -1.45 -29.52
N LEU A 346 8.00 -1.93 -28.74
CA LEU A 346 8.18 -2.87 -27.64
C LEU A 346 7.45 -4.17 -27.94
N MET A 347 8.06 -5.29 -27.57
CA MET A 347 7.45 -6.62 -27.58
C MET A 347 7.47 -7.18 -26.17
N PHE A 348 6.36 -7.80 -25.80
CA PHE A 348 6.10 -8.35 -24.48
C PHE A 348 6.02 -9.86 -24.61
N GLU A 349 7.05 -10.56 -24.15
CA GLU A 349 7.10 -12.02 -24.29
C GLU A 349 6.32 -12.72 -23.19
N HIS A 350 5.95 -13.97 -23.47
CA HIS A 350 5.30 -14.84 -22.51
C HIS A 350 6.14 -15.14 -21.26
N ASP A 351 7.48 -15.13 -21.39
CA ASP A 351 8.39 -15.29 -20.26
C ASP A 351 8.49 -14.03 -19.37
N GLY A 352 7.81 -12.95 -19.78
CA GLY A 352 7.74 -11.67 -19.08
C GLY A 352 8.80 -10.66 -19.51
N SER A 353 9.70 -11.03 -20.44
CA SER A 353 10.74 -10.13 -20.94
C SER A 353 10.16 -9.00 -21.81
N VAL A 354 10.85 -7.86 -21.76
CA VAL A 354 10.56 -6.67 -22.58
C VAL A 354 11.61 -6.58 -23.67
N ASN A 355 11.22 -6.88 -24.90
CA ASN A 355 12.06 -6.82 -26.08
C ASN A 355 11.80 -5.55 -26.89
N TYR A 356 12.75 -5.20 -27.76
CA TYR A 356 12.70 -3.99 -28.58
C TYR A 356 12.65 -4.32 -30.06
N PHE A 357 11.77 -3.65 -30.80
CA PHE A 357 11.81 -3.65 -32.25
C PHE A 357 12.83 -2.60 -32.73
N VAL A 358 14.05 -3.06 -33.00
CA VAL A 358 15.20 -2.20 -33.34
C VAL A 358 15.16 -1.69 -34.80
N GLY A 359 14.31 -2.26 -35.66
CA GLY A 359 14.25 -1.94 -37.08
C GLY A 359 15.40 -2.56 -37.88
N SER A 360 15.95 -1.83 -38.86
CA SER A 360 17.03 -2.31 -39.74
C SER A 360 18.35 -2.50 -38.98
N ILE A 361 18.72 -3.75 -38.74
CA ILE A 361 19.90 -4.15 -37.97
C ILE A 361 21.19 -3.79 -38.71
N ASP A 362 21.18 -3.84 -40.05
CA ASP A 362 22.29 -3.50 -40.94
C ASP A 362 22.70 -2.02 -40.87
N GLN A 363 21.81 -1.16 -40.36
CA GLN A 363 22.06 0.28 -40.21
C GLN A 363 22.58 0.66 -38.82
N LEU A 364 22.74 -0.31 -37.90
CA LEU A 364 23.30 -0.04 -36.58
C LEU A 364 24.78 0.34 -36.68
N THR A 365 25.15 1.41 -35.98
CA THR A 365 26.52 1.89 -35.87
C THR A 365 27.06 1.76 -34.45
N LYS A 366 28.39 1.75 -34.31
CA LYS A 366 29.11 1.70 -33.03
C LYS A 366 29.23 3.09 -32.39
N GLN A 367 28.11 3.81 -32.32
CA GLN A 367 28.03 5.16 -31.75
C GLN A 367 26.78 5.28 -30.89
N TRP A 368 26.93 5.85 -29.70
CA TRP A 368 25.77 6.21 -28.87
C TRP A 368 25.12 7.45 -29.46
N LEU A 369 23.92 7.29 -30.01
CA LEU A 369 23.14 8.38 -30.59
C LEU A 369 21.86 8.61 -29.77
N VAL A 370 21.47 9.88 -29.63
CA VAL A 370 20.17 10.31 -29.10
C VAL A 370 19.47 11.09 -30.21
N ASP A 371 18.32 10.59 -30.64
CA ASP A 371 17.55 11.16 -31.77
C ASP A 371 18.42 11.43 -33.02
N GLY A 372 19.31 10.48 -33.34
CA GLY A 372 20.20 10.53 -34.50
C GLY A 372 21.44 11.41 -34.35
N LYS A 373 21.65 12.06 -33.20
CA LYS A 373 22.82 12.90 -32.92
C LYS A 373 23.77 12.22 -31.94
N PRO A 374 25.10 12.41 -32.06
CA PRO A 374 26.05 11.89 -31.07
C PRO A 374 25.66 12.29 -29.65
N TYR A 375 25.66 11.30 -28.75
CA TYR A 375 25.44 11.56 -27.33
C TYR A 375 26.64 12.29 -26.74
N GLU A 376 26.42 13.52 -26.29
CA GLU A 376 27.37 14.31 -25.52
C GLU A 376 27.00 14.23 -24.03
N GLU A 377 27.96 13.90 -23.17
CA GLU A 377 27.73 13.90 -21.72
C GLU A 377 27.49 15.34 -21.25
N SER A 378 26.26 15.61 -20.80
CA SER A 378 25.89 16.84 -20.08
C SER A 378 25.81 16.63 -18.58
#